data_AF-A0A842X0F7-F1
#
_entry.id   AF-A0A842X0F7-F1
#
_cell.length_a   1.000
_cell.length_b   1.000
_cell.length_c   1.000
_cell.angle_alpha   90.00
_cell.angle_beta   90.00
_cell.angle_gamma   90.00
#
_symmetry.space_group_name_H-M   'P 1'
#
loop_
_entity.id
_entity.type
_entity.pdbx_description
1 polymer ?
#
loop_
_entity_poly.entity_id
_entity_poly.type
_entity_poly.pdbx_seq_one_letter_code
_entity_poly.pdbx_strand_id
1 'polypeptide(L)'
;MDNSRVTEDTKMELEHIEGETFIQLIHRIGLEKKDLGDCFRNGNLVKDDEVLDDGDRIGLFPFNMVLLCGGQHLKGHGYTQSEKDVDYY
;
A
#
# COMPACT_ATOMS: atom_id res chain seq x y z
N MET A 1 -7.55 21.98 -11.88
CA MET A 1 -7.34 20.62 -11.36
C MET A 1 -5.98 20.63 -10.70
N ASP A 2 -5.90 20.89 -9.40
CA ASP A 2 -4.64 20.87 -8.63
C ASP A 2 -5.01 21.12 -7.16
N ASN A 3 -4.99 20.08 -6.31
CA ASN A 3 -4.92 20.26 -4.84
C ASN A 3 -4.72 18.97 -4.02
N SER A 4 -4.46 17.82 -4.63
CA SER A 4 -4.08 16.61 -3.88
C SER A 4 -2.58 16.64 -3.56
N ARG A 5 -2.13 17.58 -2.72
CA ARG A 5 -0.75 17.57 -2.21
C ARG A 5 -0.69 16.74 -0.95
N VAL A 6 0.35 15.91 -0.82
CA VAL A 6 0.65 15.17 0.40
C VAL A 6 1.08 16.18 1.47
N THR A 7 0.16 16.58 2.34
CA THR A 7 0.44 17.45 3.50
C THR A 7 1.09 16.65 4.62
N GLU A 8 1.62 17.33 5.63
CA GLU A 8 2.19 16.69 6.82
C GLU A 8 1.18 15.75 7.50
N ASP A 9 -0.13 16.06 7.43
CA ASP A 9 -1.21 15.21 7.97
C ASP A 9 -1.36 13.84 7.26
N THR A 10 -0.70 13.66 6.11
CA THR A 10 -0.75 12.42 5.31
C THR A 10 0.59 11.68 5.25
N LYS A 11 1.60 12.16 5.99
CA LYS A 11 2.91 11.53 6.11
C LYS A 11 3.19 11.18 7.56
N MET A 12 3.68 9.97 7.76
CA MET A 12 4.20 9.54 9.05
C MET A 12 5.67 9.18 8.85
N GLU A 13 6.55 9.83 9.60
CA GLU A 13 7.95 9.45 9.67
C GLU A 13 8.11 8.40 10.76
N LEU A 14 8.87 7.34 10.47
CA LEU A 14 9.11 6.23 11.37
C LEU A 14 10.61 5.97 11.42
N GLU A 15 11.10 5.60 12.60
CA GLU A 15 12.46 5.10 12.75
C GLU A 15 12.63 3.79 11.96
N HIS A 16 13.76 3.71 11.24
CA HIS A 16 14.19 2.49 10.55
C HIS A 16 14.63 1.44 11.58
N ILE A 17 14.25 0.19 11.32
CA ILE A 17 14.67 -0.97 12.10
C ILE A 17 15.36 -1.95 11.13
N GLU A 18 16.62 -2.25 11.39
CA GLU A 18 17.40 -3.16 10.56
C GLU A 18 16.77 -4.56 10.51
N GLY A 19 16.55 -5.07 9.29
CA GLY A 19 15.93 -6.37 9.06
C GLY A 19 14.42 -6.42 9.25
N GLU A 20 13.76 -5.29 9.51
CA GLU A 20 12.29 -5.23 9.59
C GLU A 20 11.65 -5.52 8.23
N THR A 21 10.70 -6.44 8.20
CA THR A 21 9.90 -6.73 7.01
C THR A 21 8.64 -5.85 6.96
N PHE A 22 8.05 -5.73 5.77
CA PHE A 22 6.80 -4.98 5.60
C PHE A 22 5.70 -5.44 6.57
N ILE A 23 5.49 -6.74 6.77
CA ILE A 23 4.44 -7.20 7.70
C ILE A 23 4.74 -6.83 9.17
N GLN A 24 6.02 -6.81 9.56
CA GLN A 24 6.43 -6.40 10.90
C GLN A 24 6.18 -4.90 11.11
N LEU A 25 6.48 -4.08 10.10
CA LEU A 25 6.14 -2.65 10.10
C LEU A 25 4.63 -2.44 10.30
N ILE A 26 3.78 -3.15 9.55
CA ILE A 26 2.32 -3.05 9.64
C ILE A 26 1.83 -3.35 11.07
N HIS A 27 2.30 -4.44 11.66
CA HIS A 27 1.95 -4.78 13.04
C HIS A 27 2.46 -3.74 14.05
N ARG A 28 3.68 -3.22 13.84
CA ARG A 28 4.29 -2.22 14.73
C ARG A 28 3.50 -0.91 14.77
N ILE A 29 2.95 -0.48 13.63
CA ILE A 29 2.11 0.74 13.56
C ILE A 29 0.65 0.49 13.96
N GLY A 30 0.32 -0.72 14.45
CA GLY A 30 -1.01 -1.06 14.96
C GLY A 30 -2.05 -1.31 13.88
N LEU A 31 -1.62 -1.59 12.64
CA LEU A 31 -2.51 -1.95 11.55
C LEU A 31 -2.57 -3.47 11.38
N GLU A 32 -3.66 -3.95 10.81
CA GLU A 32 -3.80 -5.34 10.42
C GLU A 32 -3.81 -5.47 8.89
N LYS A 33 -3.18 -6.51 8.37
CA LYS A 33 -3.12 -6.75 6.92
C LYS A 33 -4.49 -6.87 6.26
N LYS A 34 -5.49 -7.36 7.00
CA LYS A 34 -6.88 -7.50 6.53
C LYS A 34 -7.55 -6.15 6.21
N ASP A 35 -7.06 -5.07 6.82
CA ASP A 35 -7.60 -3.72 6.66
C ASP A 35 -6.86 -2.95 5.56
N LEU A 36 -5.85 -3.58 4.93
CA LEU A 36 -5.02 -3.00 3.88
C LEU A 36 -5.30 -3.66 2.53
N GLY A 37 -5.34 -2.82 1.49
CA GLY A 37 -5.30 -3.23 0.10
C GLY A 37 -3.86 -3.30 -0.40
N ASP A 38 -3.65 -2.91 -1.66
CA ASP A 38 -2.33 -2.88 -2.25
C ASP A 38 -1.45 -1.82 -1.59
N CYS A 39 -0.27 -2.24 -1.16
CA CYS A 39 0.72 -1.35 -0.56
C CYS A 39 1.94 -1.24 -1.47
N PHE A 40 2.63 -0.10 -1.41
CA PHE A 40 3.71 0.20 -2.33
C PHE A 40 4.96 0.63 -1.59
N ARG A 41 6.11 0.09 -1.98
CA ARG A 41 7.45 0.55 -1.58
C ARG A 41 8.08 1.28 -2.76
N ASN A 42 8.39 2.56 -2.60
CA ASN A 42 9.01 3.40 -3.64
C ASN A 42 8.28 3.33 -5.00
N GLY A 43 6.96 3.17 -4.97
CA GLY A 43 6.11 3.05 -6.17
C GLY A 43 5.92 1.64 -6.72
N ASN A 44 6.53 0.61 -6.13
CA ASN A 44 6.37 -0.79 -6.54
C ASN A 44 5.55 -1.58 -5.52
N LEU A 45 4.79 -2.59 -5.96
CA LEU A 45 4.02 -3.43 -5.06
C LEU A 45 4.94 -4.14 -4.05
N VAL A 46 4.67 -3.96 -2.76
CA VAL A 46 5.49 -4.55 -1.68
C VAL A 46 4.94 -5.91 -1.26
N LYS A 47 5.84 -6.86 -0.97
CA LYS A 47 5.47 -8.17 -0.41
C LYS A 47 5.60 -8.16 1.11
N ASP A 48 4.85 -9.06 1.76
CA ASP A 48 4.81 -9.11 3.24
C ASP A 48 6.16 -9.48 3.87
N ASP A 49 6.94 -10.33 3.20
CA ASP A 49 8.27 -10.79 3.62
C ASP A 49 9.41 -9.89 3.13
N GLU A 50 9.10 -8.79 2.44
CA GLU A 50 10.11 -7.89 1.91
C GLU A 50 10.75 -7.05 3.03
N VAL A 51 12.09 -7.07 3.10
CA VAL A 51 12.87 -6.28 4.05
C VAL A 51 12.92 -4.82 3.62
N LEU A 52 12.72 -3.93 4.59
CA LEU A 52 12.72 -2.48 4.40
C LEU A 52 14.10 -1.88 4.70
N ASP A 53 14.51 -0.95 3.86
CA ASP A 53 15.75 -0.21 3.95
C ASP A 53 15.49 1.23 4.45
N ASP A 54 16.52 1.83 5.04
CA ASP A 54 16.44 3.24 5.45
C ASP A 54 16.16 4.15 4.24
N GLY A 55 15.27 5.12 4.43
CA GLY A 55 14.80 6.02 3.38
C GLY A 55 13.69 5.47 2.48
N ASP A 56 13.22 4.23 2.69
CA ASP A 56 12.07 3.71 1.96
C ASP A 56 10.80 4.51 2.18
N ARG A 57 9.99 4.62 1.13
CA ARG A 57 8.68 5.28 1.17
C ARG A 57 7.58 4.26 0.97
N ILE A 58 6.75 4.10 1.99
CA ILE A 58 5.65 3.14 2.01
C ILE A 58 4.31 3.86 1.78
N GLY A 59 3.60 3.46 0.73
CA GLY A 59 2.21 3.83 0.48
C GLY A 59 1.27 2.76 1.00
N LEU A 60 0.42 3.12 1.96
CA LEU A 60 -0.59 2.24 2.53
C LEU A 60 -1.97 2.65 2.00
N PHE A 61 -2.73 1.68 1.51
CA PHE A 61 -4.06 1.91 0.98
C PHE A 61 -5.06 1.03 1.73
N PRO A 62 -6.24 1.55 2.12
CA PRO A 62 -7.26 0.75 2.77
C PRO A 62 -7.74 -0.42 1.90
N PHE A 63 -8.17 -1.49 2.57
CA PHE A 63 -8.88 -2.58 1.91
C PHE A 63 -10.11 -2.02 1.16
N ASN A 64 -10.34 -2.51 -0.06
CA ASN A 64 -11.39 -2.06 -0.98
C ASN A 64 -11.17 -0.68 -1.65
N MET A 65 -9.98 -0.08 -1.55
CA MET A 65 -9.63 1.09 -2.37
C MET A 65 -9.21 0.65 -3.78
N VAL A 66 -9.90 1.13 -4.81
CA VAL A 66 -9.58 0.82 -6.21
C VAL A 66 -8.60 1.85 -6.76
N LEU A 67 -7.47 1.38 -7.28
CA LEU A 67 -6.53 2.22 -8.01
C LEU A 67 -7.15 2.66 -9.34
N LEU A 68 -7.35 3.97 -9.52
CA LEU A 68 -7.83 4.52 -10.78
C LEU A 68 -6.69 4.50 -11.82
N CYS A 69 -6.91 3.76 -12.91
CA CYS A 69 -6.18 3.71 -14.19
C CYS A 69 -4.63 3.79 -14.12
N GLY A 70 -4.04 4.94 -13.77
CA GLY A 70 -2.59 5.09 -13.59
C GLY A 70 -2.01 4.17 -12.51
N GLY A 71 -2.75 3.89 -11.44
CA GLY A 71 -2.31 2.94 -10.41
C GLY A 71 -2.42 1.47 -10.82
N GLN A 72 -3.32 1.13 -11.76
CA GLN A 72 -3.33 -0.21 -12.38
C GLN A 72 -2.11 -0.43 -13.28
N HIS A 73 -1.56 0.64 -13.87
CA HIS A 73 -0.33 0.55 -14.66
C HIS A 73 0.89 0.17 -13.81
N LEU A 74 0.96 0.68 -12.56
CA LEU A 74 2.00 0.33 -11.59
C LEU A 74 1.97 -1.15 -11.17
N LYS A 75 0.82 -1.82 -11.30
CA LYS A 75 0.68 -3.26 -11.02
C LYS A 75 1.14 -4.17 -12.16
N GLY A 76 1.42 -3.62 -13.34
CA GLY A 76 1.49 -4.39 -14.58
C GLY A 76 0.08 -4.86 -14.99
N HIS A 77 -0.29 -4.67 -16.26
CA HIS A 77 -1.59 -5.13 -16.75
C HIS A 77 -1.70 -6.66 -16.58
N GLY A 78 -2.50 -7.12 -15.63
CA GLY A 78 -2.67 -8.56 -15.41
C GLY A 78 -3.70 -9.00 -14.39
N TYR A 79 -3.83 -8.39 -13.20
CA TYR A 79 -4.67 -9.00 -12.16
C TYR A 79 -5.33 -7.97 -11.22
N THR A 80 -6.51 -7.50 -11.62
CA THR A 80 -7.58 -7.12 -10.69
C THR A 80 -8.81 -7.92 -11.02
N GLN A 81 -8.75 -9.22 -10.74
CA GLN A 81 -9.93 -10.05 -10.52
C GLN A 81 -9.60 -11.07 -9.42
N SER A 82 -9.88 -10.71 -8.17
CA SER A 82 -10.51 -11.67 -7.29
C SER A 82 -12.00 -11.39 -7.43
N GLU A 83 -12.70 -12.24 -8.18
CA GLU A 83 -14.15 -12.23 -8.35
C GLU A 83 -14.84 -11.92 -7.02
N LYS A 84 -15.59 -10.82 -6.99
CA LYS A 84 -16.87 -10.82 -6.30
C LYS A 84 -17.90 -10.63 -7.39
N ASP A 85 -18.58 -11.71 -7.74
CA ASP A 85 -19.89 -11.61 -8.37
C ASP A 85 -20.75 -10.75 -7.45
N VAL A 86 -20.99 -9.52 -7.89
CA VAL A 86 -22.01 -8.66 -7.32
C VAL A 86 -23.25 -8.90 -8.18
N ASP A 87 -24.10 -9.81 -7.73
CA ASP A 87 -25.43 -10.00 -8.31
C ASP A 87 -26.18 -8.66 -8.23
N TYR A 88 -26.48 -8.09 -9.40
CA TYR A 88 -27.47 -7.03 -9.52
C TYR A 88 -28.81 -7.67 -9.92
N TYR A 89 -29.72 -7.73 -8.94
CA TYR A 89 -31.18 -7.95 -9.02
C TYR A 89 -31.69 -9.24 -9.66
#